data_AF-A0A5A7N6B5-F1
#
_entry.id   AF-A0A5A7N6B5-F1
#
_cell.length_a   1.000
_cell.length_b   1.000
_cell.length_c   1.000
_cell.angle_alpha   90.00
_cell.angle_beta   90.00
_cell.angle_gamma   90.00
#
_symmetry.space_group_name_H-M   'P 1'
#
loop_
_entity.id
_entity.type
_entity.pdbx_description
1 polymer ?
#
loop_
_entity_poly.entity_id
_entity_poly.type
_entity_poly.pdbx_seq_one_letter_code
_entity_poly.pdbx_strand_id
1 'polypeptide(L)' 'MSMIRFSKDHEWIRVEDGKGVIGITDYARRNWGMWCLWNCPKWGPP' A
#
# COMPACT_ATOMS: atom_id res chain seq x y z
N MET A 1 17.39 13.55 -4.52
CA MET A 1 16.21 14.35 -4.96
C MET A 1 14.98 13.54 -4.60
N SER A 2 14.21 13.97 -3.61
CA SER A 2 13.06 13.21 -3.12
C SER A 2 11.84 13.48 -4.02
N MET A 3 11.26 12.44 -4.64
CA MET A 3 10.06 12.59 -5.47
C MET A 3 8.88 11.82 -4.85
N ILE A 4 7.73 12.48 -4.70
CA ILE A 4 6.48 11.86 -4.26
C ILE A 4 5.46 11.95 -5.39
N ARG A 5 4.78 10.84 -5.70
CA ARG A 5 3.71 10.77 -6.71
C ARG A 5 2.51 10.00 -6.16
N PHE A 6 1.33 10.34 -6.64
CA PHE A 6 0.06 9.71 -6.28
C PHE A 6 -0.61 9.10 -7.52
N SER A 7 -1.22 7.92 -7.38
CA SER A 7 -2.04 7.27 -8.41
C SER A 7 -3.52 7.60 -8.22
N LYS A 8 -4.31 7.45 -9.29
CA LYS A 8 -5.78 7.54 -9.23
C LYS A 8 -6.38 6.43 -8.35
N ASP A 9 -5.69 5.30 -8.27
CA ASP A 9 -6.07 4.13 -7.47
C ASP A 9 -5.68 4.25 -5.99
N HIS A 10 -5.48 5.48 -5.49
CA HIS A 10 -5.20 5.77 -4.09
C HIS A 10 -3.88 5.15 -3.59
N GLU A 11 -2.90 5.04 -4.47
CA GLU A 11 -1.54 4.61 -4.15
C GLU A 11 -0.60 5.82 -4.12
N TRP A 12 0.51 5.71 -3.40
CA TRP A 12 1.58 6.68 -3.41
C TRP A 12 2.93 5.99 -3.56
N ILE A 13 3.86 6.68 -4.21
CA ILE A 13 5.26 6.25 -4.31
C ILE A 13 6.17 7.39 -3.86
N ARG A 14 7.13 7.07 -3.01
CA ARG A 14 8.27 7.93 -2.67
C ARG A 14 9.54 7.33 -3.26
N VAL A 15 10.20 8.10 -4.12
CA VAL A 15 11.47 7.71 -4.75
C VAL A 15 12.60 8.50 -4.12
N GLU A 16 13.54 7.79 -3.51
CA GLU A 16 14.75 8.31 -2.88
C GLU A 16 15.93 7.42 -3.28
N ASP A 17 17.04 8.01 -3.75
CA ASP A 17 18.27 7.30 -4.10
C ASP A 17 18.07 6.06 -4.99
N GLY A 18 17.17 6.17 -5.98
CA GLY A 18 16.83 5.08 -6.91
C GLY A 18 15.98 3.96 -6.32
N LYS A 19 15.58 4.07 -5.05
CA LYS A 19 14.68 3.12 -4.37
C LYS A 19 13.29 3.74 -4.24
N GLY A 20 12.28 3.00 -4.68
CA GLY A 20 10.87 3.38 -4.56
C GLY A 20 10.20 2.68 -3.38
N VAL A 21 9.64 3.43 -2.44
CA VAL A 21 8.71 2.92 -1.42
C VAL A 21 7.30 3.17 -1.91
N ILE A 22 6.49 2.12 -2.02
CA ILE A 22 5.11 2.17 -2.48
C ILE A 22 4.19 1.89 -1.29
N GLY A 23 3.09 2.63 -1.20
CA GLY A 23 2.07 2.40 -0.19
C GLY A 23 0.68 2.77 -0.67
N ILE A 24 -0.33 2.38 0.11
CA ILE A 24 -1.73 2.74 -0.11
C ILE A 24 -2.02 3.99 0.73
N THR A 25 -2.77 4.94 0.17
CA THR A 25 -3.20 6.16 0.87
C THR A 25 -4.28 5.83 1.92
N ASP A 26 -4.43 6.72 2.90
CA ASP A 26 -5.42 6.55 3.97
C ASP A 26 -6.86 6.44 3.44
N TYR A 27 -7.15 7.08 2.31
CA TYR A 27 -8.45 7.00 1.62
C TYR A 27 -8.81 5.56 1.21
N ALA A 28 -7.88 4.82 0.59
CA ALA A 28 -8.16 3.44 0.18
C ALA A 28 -8.27 2.47 1.36
N ARG A 29 -7.62 2.75 2.50
CA ARG A 29 -7.70 1.89 3.69
C ARG A 29 -9.12 1.72 4.22
N ARG A 30 -9.96 2.76 4.09
CA ARG A 30 -11.34 2.75 4.62
C ARG A 30 -12.25 1.74 3.93
N ASN A 31 -11.95 1.37 2.69
CA ASN A 31 -12.68 0.34 1.93
C ASN A 31 -12.10 -1.07 2.12
N TRP A 32 -10.95 -1.21 2.79
CA TRP A 32 -10.20 -2.48 2.90
C TRP A 32 -10.47 -3.26 4.19
N GLY A 33 -11.26 -2.71 5.12
CA GLY A 33 -11.66 -3.42 6.34
C GLY A 33 -12.35 -4.78 6.09
N MET A 34 -12.95 -4.97 4.90
CA MET A 34 -13.57 -6.23 4.48
C MET A 34 -12.60 -7.17 3.75
N TRP A 35 -11.57 -6.65 3.06
CA TRP A 35 -10.66 -7.47 2.22
C TRP A 35 -9.73 -8.33 3.09
N CYS A 36 -9.12 -7.75 4.13
CA CYS A 36 -8.22 -8.50 5.01
C CYS A 36 -8.91 -9.66 5.76
N LEU A 37 -10.24 -9.62 5.93
CA LEU A 37 -10.99 -10.70 6.56
C LEU A 37 -11.24 -11.89 5.62
N TRP A 38 -11.23 -11.66 4.29
CA TRP A 38 -11.63 -12.65 3.29
C TRP A 38 -10.46 -13.39 2.65
N ASN A 39 -9.33 -12.71 2.39
CA ASN A 39 -8.28 -13.26 1.51
C ASN A 39 -6.90 -13.44 2.15
N CYS A 40 -6.79 -13.41 3.48
CA CYS A 40 -5.54 -13.74 4.15
C CYS A 40 -5.35 -15.27 4.15
N PRO A 41 -4.40 -15.84 3.39
CA PRO A 41 -4.03 -17.23 3.60
C PRO A 41 -3.51 -17.33 5.02
N LYS A 42 -4.28 -17.99 5.88
CA LYS A 42 -3.95 -18.41 7.25
C LYS A 42 -2.44 -18.52 7.42
N TRP A 43 -1.87 -17.59 8.20
CA TRP A 43 -0.48 -17.62 8.62
C TRP A 43 -0.27 -18.94 9.38
N GLY A 44 0.45 -19.87 8.77
CA GLY A 44 0.89 -21.09 9.44
C GLY A 44 2.06 -20.73 10.35
N PRO A 45 2.08 -21.18 11.63
CA PRO A 45 3.28 -21.06 12.46
C PRO A 45 4.46 -21.83 11.82
N PRO A 46 5.71 -21.51 12.20
CA PRO A 46 6.92 -22.07 11.59
C PRO A 46 7.01 -23.60 11.66
#